data_AF-A0AA88XLY2-F1
#
_entry.id   AF-A0AA88XLY2-F1
#
_cell.length_a   1.000
_cell.length_b   1.000
_cell.length_c   1.000
_cell.angle_alpha   90.00
_cell.angle_beta   90.00
_cell.angle_gamma   90.00
#
_symmetry.space_group_name_H-M   'P 1'
#
loop_
_entity.id
_entity.type
_entity.pdbx_description
1 polymer ?
#
loop_
_entity_poly.entity_id
_entity_poly.type
_entity_poly.pdbx_seq_one_letter_code
_entity_poly.pdbx_strand_id
1 'polypeptide(L)'
;MMGEGAMYATNSSTVNFAYAYNEEKVVIFDFVRDDRDHINYGILECLKNGMMFSAKYESRVKRFTPAKVAVFANFAPDYEKLSADRWLVYNLEDGKLL
;
A
#
# COMPACT_ATOMS: atom_id res chain seq x y z
N MET A 1 -13.80 15.48 0.22
CA MET A 1 -12.71 16.00 1.07
C MET A 1 -11.54 15.07 0.83
N MET A 2 -10.52 15.50 0.08
CA MET A 2 -9.32 14.69 -0.13
C MET A 2 -8.59 14.54 1.20
N GLY A 3 -8.13 13.34 1.55
CA GLY A 3 -7.28 13.13 2.72
C GLY A 3 -6.00 13.98 2.62
N GLU A 4 -5.79 14.87 3.57
CA GLU A 4 -4.55 15.62 3.68
C GLU A 4 -3.52 14.78 4.47
N GLY A 5 -2.26 14.80 4.03
CA GLY A 5 -1.16 14.10 4.72
C GLY A 5 -0.89 12.68 4.19
N ALA A 6 -0.49 11.80 5.12
CA ALA A 6 -0.09 10.43 4.83
C ALA A 6 -0.82 9.44 5.76
N MET A 7 -1.21 8.29 5.22
CA MET A 7 -1.72 7.16 6.00
C MET A 7 -0.57 6.20 6.30
N TYR A 8 -0.42 5.80 7.57
CA TYR A 8 0.40 4.66 7.96
C TYR A 8 -0.48 3.40 8.05
N ALA A 9 0.01 2.29 7.50
CA ALA A 9 -0.72 1.03 7.51
C ALA A 9 0.23 -0.16 7.73
N THR A 10 -0.27 -1.18 8.41
CA THR A 10 0.32 -2.53 8.40
C THR A 10 -0.41 -3.38 7.38
N ASN A 11 -0.03 -4.65 7.25
CA ASN A 11 -0.80 -5.61 6.49
C ASN A 11 -2.26 -5.66 6.99
N SER A 12 -3.21 -5.68 6.06
CA SER A 12 -4.65 -5.55 6.34
C SER A 12 -5.48 -6.20 5.25
N SER A 13 -6.69 -6.63 5.61
CA SER A 13 -7.65 -7.09 4.62
C SER A 13 -8.10 -5.92 3.74
N THR A 14 -8.36 -6.19 2.46
CA THR A 14 -8.80 -5.17 1.50
C THR A 14 -10.03 -4.42 1.99
N VAL A 15 -10.96 -5.13 2.64
CA VAL A 15 -12.22 -4.55 3.16
C VAL A 15 -11.97 -3.60 4.33
N ASN A 16 -11.07 -3.96 5.26
CA ASN A 16 -10.73 -3.10 6.39
C ASN A 16 -9.97 -1.86 5.93
N PHE A 17 -8.96 -2.06 5.07
CA PHE A 17 -8.17 -0.98 4.52
C PHE A 17 -9.04 -0.02 3.70
N ALA A 18 -9.86 -0.53 2.78
CA ALA A 18 -10.71 0.28 1.94
C ALA A 18 -11.72 1.10 2.73
N TYR A 19 -12.18 0.60 3.88
CA TYR A 19 -13.04 1.37 4.77
C TYR A 19 -12.28 2.52 5.44
N ALA A 20 -11.11 2.23 6.02
CA ALA A 20 -10.30 3.19 6.78
C ALA A 20 -9.62 4.26 5.91
N TYR A 21 -9.18 3.90 4.71
CA TYR A 21 -8.45 4.79 3.80
C TYR A 21 -9.28 6.00 3.39
N ASN A 22 -8.76 7.20 3.59
CA ASN A 22 -9.47 8.45 3.35
C ASN A 22 -8.87 9.25 2.18
N GLU A 23 -8.36 8.53 1.16
CA GLU A 23 -7.85 9.12 -0.09
C GLU A 23 -6.60 9.98 0.12
N GLU A 24 -5.77 9.62 1.11
CA GLU A 24 -4.47 10.23 1.36
C GLU A 24 -3.54 10.09 0.15
N LYS A 25 -2.81 11.17 -0.16
CA LYS A 25 -1.89 11.19 -1.31
C LYS A 25 -0.65 10.31 -1.11
N VAL A 26 -0.33 9.98 0.14
CA VAL A 26 0.80 9.15 0.52
C VAL A 26 0.30 8.04 1.44
N VAL A 27 0.70 6.81 1.16
CA VAL A 27 0.46 5.66 2.03
C VAL A 27 1.78 4.97 2.31
N ILE A 28 2.07 4.77 3.59
CA ILE A 28 3.29 4.13 4.07
C ILE A 28 2.90 2.79 4.68
N PHE A 29 3.47 1.71 4.17
CA PHE A 29 3.37 0.38 4.72
C PHE A 29 4.63 0.01 5.50
N ASP A 30 4.45 -0.62 6.65
CA ASP A 30 5.50 -1.33 7.36
C ASP A 30 5.10 -2.80 7.50
N PHE A 31 5.85 -3.69 6.83
CA PHE A 31 5.64 -5.13 6.86
C PHE A 31 6.69 -5.81 7.71
N VAL A 32 6.24 -6.49 8.75
CA VAL A 32 7.12 -7.26 9.62
C VAL A 32 7.54 -8.55 8.93
N ARG A 33 8.63 -9.19 9.38
CA ARG A 33 9.16 -10.41 8.74
C ARG A 33 8.12 -11.53 8.61
N ASP A 34 7.17 -11.60 9.54
CA ASP A 34 6.07 -12.59 9.56
C ASP A 34 5.04 -12.36 8.42
N ASP A 35 4.91 -11.13 7.92
CA ASP A 35 3.99 -10.81 6.82
C ASP A 35 4.46 -11.34 5.46
N ARG A 36 5.72 -11.79 5.33
CA ARG A 36 6.41 -12.03 4.05
C ARG A 36 5.56 -12.79 3.02
N ASP A 37 4.92 -13.87 3.46
CA ASP A 37 4.16 -14.76 2.57
C ASP A 37 2.68 -14.37 2.45
N HIS A 38 2.24 -13.34 3.17
CA HIS A 38 0.84 -12.94 3.32
C HIS A 38 0.57 -11.46 3.05
N ILE A 39 1.48 -10.75 2.37
CA ILE A 39 1.24 -9.36 1.95
C ILE A 39 0.06 -9.29 0.99
N ASN A 40 -0.87 -8.39 1.30
CA ASN A 40 -1.97 -8.07 0.39
C ASN A 40 -1.53 -7.07 -0.70
N TYR A 41 -0.84 -7.57 -1.72
CA TYR A 41 -0.40 -6.77 -2.88
C TYR A 41 -1.56 -6.12 -3.65
N GLY A 42 -2.77 -6.67 -3.54
CA GLY A 42 -3.97 -6.08 -4.16
C GLY A 42 -4.28 -4.68 -3.63
N ILE A 43 -3.99 -4.40 -2.35
CA ILE A 43 -4.14 -3.03 -1.80
C ILE A 43 -3.15 -2.07 -2.46
N LEU A 44 -1.88 -2.48 -2.58
CA LEU A 44 -0.84 -1.66 -3.23
C LEU A 44 -1.22 -1.36 -4.69
N GLU A 45 -1.72 -2.36 -5.40
CA GLU A 45 -2.21 -2.23 -6.78
C GLU A 45 -3.35 -1.21 -6.89
N CYS A 46 -4.38 -1.32 -6.04
CA CYS A 46 -5.50 -0.39 -6.00
C CYS A 46 -5.05 1.06 -5.71
N LEU A 47 -4.11 1.25 -4.79
CA LEU A 47 -3.57 2.56 -4.44
C LEU A 47 -2.83 3.20 -5.63
N LYS A 48 -2.00 2.41 -6.32
CA LYS A 48 -1.28 2.84 -7.53
C LYS A 48 -2.19 3.06 -8.73
N ASN A 49 -3.36 2.41 -8.77
CA ASN A 49 -4.38 2.62 -9.80
C ASN A 49 -5.31 3.82 -9.51
N GLY A 50 -5.34 4.32 -8.27
CA GLY A 50 -6.23 5.42 -7.89
C GLY A 50 -7.69 5.01 -7.73
N MET A 51 -7.97 3.72 -7.53
CA MET A 51 -9.33 3.21 -7.41
C MET A 51 -9.41 2.02 -6.46
N MET A 52 -10.39 2.05 -5.55
CA MET A 52 -10.60 1.01 -4.56
C MET A 52 -12.07 0.86 -4.21
N PHE A 53 -12.54 -0.38 -4.06
CA PHE A 53 -13.91 -0.66 -3.64
C PHE A 53 -13.99 -0.82 -2.12
N SER A 54 -14.83 -0.01 -1.47
CA SER A 54 -15.13 -0.12 -0.04
C SER A 54 -16.49 -0.77 0.14
N ALA A 55 -16.52 -2.03 0.56
CA ALA A 55 -17.75 -2.81 0.73
C ALA A 55 -18.43 -2.65 2.11
N LYS A 56 -17.78 -2.00 3.08
CA LYS A 56 -18.26 -1.90 4.46
C LYS A 56 -19.28 -0.77 4.65
N TYR A 57 -20.39 -1.11 5.32
CA TYR A 57 -21.55 -0.28 5.69
C TYR A 57 -22.29 0.32 4.49
N GLU A 58 -21.64 1.18 3.73
CA GLU A 58 -22.15 1.77 2.51
C GLU A 58 -21.19 1.46 1.37
N SER A 59 -21.58 0.53 0.51
CA SER A 59 -20.73 0.09 -0.59
C SER A 59 -20.49 1.25 -1.55
N ARG A 60 -19.23 1.64 -1.73
CA ARG A 60 -18.85 2.69 -2.68
C ARG A 60 -17.51 2.41 -3.33
N VAL A 61 -17.37 2.88 -4.57
CA VAL A 61 -16.06 2.96 -5.24
C VAL A 61 -15.41 4.28 -4.84
N LYS A 62 -14.25 4.21 -4.17
CA LYS A 62 -13.38 5.36 -3.93
C LYS A 62 -12.50 5.56 -5.16
N ARG A 63 -12.59 6.74 -5.79
CA ARG A 63 -11.73 7.16 -6.90
C ARG A 63 -10.91 8.35 -6.44
N PHE A 64 -9.60 8.23 -6.56
CA PHE A 64 -8.66 9.20 -6.01
C PHE A 64 -7.46 9.33 -6.95
N THR A 65 -6.68 10.39 -6.78
CA THR A 65 -5.39 10.50 -7.48
C THR A 65 -4.49 9.35 -7.02
N PRO A 66 -3.86 8.59 -7.93
CA PRO A 66 -2.92 7.53 -7.58
C PRO A 66 -1.98 7.94 -6.44
N ALA A 67 -1.99 7.15 -5.35
CA ALA A 67 -1.22 7.47 -4.17
C ALA A 67 0.27 7.18 -4.39
N LYS A 68 1.12 7.97 -3.75
CA LYS A 68 2.52 7.60 -3.54
C LYS A 68 2.54 6.52 -2.47
N VAL A 69 3.12 5.37 -2.79
CA VAL A 69 3.19 4.23 -1.88
C VAL A 69 4.64 4.02 -1.50
N ALA A 70 4.95 4.03 -0.20
CA ALA A 70 6.24 3.65 0.34
C ALA A 70 6.05 2.38 1.18
N VAL A 71 6.98 1.43 1.06
CA VAL A 71 6.93 0.16 1.78
C VAL A 71 8.26 -0.04 2.47
N PHE A 72 8.22 -0.28 3.77
CA PHE A 72 9.35 -0.73 4.56
C PHE A 72 9.15 -2.22 4.89
N ALA A 73 10.19 -3.01 4.68
CA ALA A 73 10.16 -4.44 4.95
C ALA A 73 11.59 -4.95 5.20
N ASN A 74 11.69 -6.02 6.00
CA ASN A 74 12.96 -6.71 6.29
C ASN A 74 13.24 -7.87 5.33
N PHE A 75 12.65 -7.83 4.14
CA PHE A 75 12.74 -8.85 3.10
C PHE A 75 12.43 -8.23 1.74
N ALA A 76 12.93 -8.84 0.66
CA ALA A 76 12.63 -8.40 -0.69
C ALA A 76 11.15 -8.64 -1.04
N PRO A 77 10.51 -7.75 -1.81
CA PRO A 77 9.17 -7.99 -2.31
C PRO A 77 9.16 -9.17 -3.28
N ASP A 78 8.01 -9.82 -3.40
CA ASP A 78 7.75 -10.74 -4.50
C ASP A 78 7.46 -9.93 -5.78
N TYR A 79 8.45 -9.88 -6.68
CA TYR A 79 8.41 -9.09 -7.90
C TYR A 79 7.38 -9.58 -8.92
N GLU A 80 6.85 -10.80 -8.78
CA GLU A 80 5.81 -11.33 -9.68
C GLU A 80 4.40 -10.82 -9.33
N LYS A 81 4.23 -10.21 -8.13
CA LYS A 81 2.92 -9.81 -7.62
C LYS A 81 2.40 -8.50 -8.19
N LEU A 82 3.27 -7.64 -8.71
CA LEU A 82 2.91 -6.40 -9.40
C LEU A 82 3.72 -6.28 -10.68
N SER A 83 3.21 -5.48 -11.63
CA SER A 83 3.93 -5.17 -12.87
C SER A 83 5.32 -4.59 -12.60
N ALA A 84 6.28 -4.94 -13.48
CA ALA A 84 7.69 -4.60 -13.31
C ALA A 84 7.96 -3.08 -13.17
N ASP A 85 7.12 -2.24 -13.77
CA ASP A 85 7.19 -0.77 -13.74
C ASP A 85 6.76 -0.15 -12.39
N ARG A 86 6.21 -0.96 -11.47
CA ARG A 86 5.71 -0.48 -10.17
C ARG A 86 6.76 -0.49 -9.07
N TRP A 87 7.93 -1.05 -9.35
CA TRP A 87 8.98 -1.27 -8.37
C TRP A 87 10.06 -0.21 -8.46
N LEU A 88 10.35 0.40 -7.31
CA LEU A 88 11.56 1.15 -7.06
C LEU A 88 12.07 0.68 -5.69
N VAL A 89 13.02 -0.24 -5.72
CA VAL A 89 13.50 -0.93 -4.51
C VAL A 89 14.89 -0.42 -4.17
N TYR A 90 15.06 -0.01 -2.91
CA TYR A 90 16.34 0.36 -2.33
C TYR A 90 16.62 -0.55 -1.15
N ASN A 91 17.87 -0.98 -1.02
CA ASN A 91 18.30 -1.76 0.14
C ASN A 91 18.89 -0.82 1.19
N LEU A 92 18.57 -1.07 2.45
CA LEU A 92 19.12 -0.33 3.58
C LEU A 92 20.18 -1.19 4.27
N GLU A 93 21.44 -0.83 4.12
CA GLU A 93 22.58 -1.48 4.78
C GLU A 93 23.39 -0.43 5.55
N ASP A 94 23.72 -0.72 6.81
CA ASP A 94 24.46 0.19 7.70
C ASP A 94 23.92 1.64 7.76
N GLY A 95 22.59 1.79 7.69
CA GLY A 95 21.91 3.08 7.71
C GLY A 95 22.05 3.90 6.42
N LYS A 96 22.52 3.28 5.33
CA LYS A 96 22.65 3.90 4.01
C LYS A 96 21.71 3.25 3.02
N LEU A 97 21.13 4.07 2.14
CA LEU A 97 20.37 3.60 0.97
C LEU A 97 21.38 3.20 -0.13
N LEU A 98 21.31 1.95 -0.56
CA LEU A 98 22.05 1.38 -1.70
C LEU A 98 21.16 1.31 -2.94
#